data_AF-A0A822HKR3-F1
#
_entry.id   AF-A0A822HKR3-F1
#
_cell.length_a   1.000
_cell.length_b   1.000
_cell.length_c   1.000
_cell.angle_alpha   90.00
_cell.angle_beta   90.00
_cell.angle_gamma   90.00
#
_symmetry.space_group_name_H-M   'P 1'
#
loop_
_entity.id
_entity.type
_entity.pdbx_description
1 polymer ?
#
loop_
_entity_poly.entity_id
_entity_poly.type
_entity_poly.pdbx_seq_one_letter_code
_entity_poly.pdbx_strand_id
1 'polypeptide(L)' 'MIPVVAEVHSLTLPRDKTPNGNVQQFEVTFYSPHGNKINDIPILSDS' A
#
# COMPACT_ATOMS: atom_id res chain seq x y z
N MET A 1 -17.29 0.37 22.85
CA MET A 1 -16.01 0.21 22.12
C MET A 1 -15.82 1.44 21.25
N ILE A 2 -14.66 2.08 21.29
CA ILE A 2 -14.32 3.21 20.41
C ILE A 2 -13.67 2.61 19.15
N PRO A 3 -14.09 2.98 17.93
CA PRO A 3 -13.43 2.49 16.72
C PRO A 3 -12.00 3.01 16.67
N VAL A 4 -11.04 2.10 16.50
CA VAL A 4 -9.67 2.48 16.15
C VAL A 4 -9.70 2.99 14.72
N VAL A 5 -9.45 4.28 14.54
CA VAL A 5 -9.33 4.89 13.22
C VAL A 5 -7.97 4.46 12.66
N ALA A 6 -7.96 3.85 11.47
CA ALA A 6 -6.71 3.52 10.82
C ALA A 6 -5.96 4.82 10.45
N GLU A 7 -4.65 4.88 10.73
CA GLU A 7 -3.80 5.99 10.30
C GLU A 7 -3.69 5.98 8.77
N VAL A 8 -3.97 7.13 8.15
CA VAL A 8 -3.85 7.31 6.71
C VAL A 8 -2.42 7.71 6.37
N HIS A 9 -1.74 6.89 5.57
CA HIS A 9 -0.41 7.20 5.05
C HIS A 9 -0.49 7.60 3.57
N SER A 10 0.10 8.75 3.23
CA SER A 10 0.23 9.20 1.84
C SER A 10 1.49 8.62 1.19
N LEU A 11 1.36 8.14 -0.05
CA LEU A 11 2.47 7.67 -0.88
C LEU A 11 2.60 8.55 -2.13
N THR A 12 3.83 8.96 -2.46
CA THR A 12 4.12 9.68 -3.71
C THR A 12 4.43 8.67 -4.80
N LEU A 13 3.66 8.72 -5.90
CA LEU A 13 3.87 7.83 -7.04
C LEU A 13 4.79 8.47 -8.09
N PRO A 14 5.85 7.77 -8.53
CA PRO A 14 6.72 8.24 -9.61
C PRO A 14 5.95 8.32 -10.94
N ARG A 15 5.93 9.51 -11.56
CA ARG A 15 5.26 9.75 -12.84
C ARG A 15 5.90 8.98 -14.00
N ASP A 16 7.19 8.68 -13.94
CA ASP A 16 7.90 7.87 -14.93
C ASP A 16 7.42 6.40 -14.95
N LYS A 17 6.77 5.94 -13.87
CA LYS A 17 6.19 4.60 -13.75
C LYS A 17 4.70 4.56 -14.08
N THR A 18 4.07 5.72 -14.27
CA THR A 18 2.64 5.87 -14.57
C THR A 18 2.45 6.82 -15.76
N PRO A 19 2.87 6.42 -16.98
CA PRO A 19 2.96 7.31 -18.13
C PRO A 19 1.61 7.90 -18.61
N ASN A 20 0.49 7.30 -18.23
CA ASN A 20 -0.86 7.80 -18.49
C ASN A 20 -1.49 8.56 -17.30
N GLY A 21 -0.72 8.77 -16.22
CA GLY A 21 -1.18 9.42 -15.00
C GLY A 21 -2.19 8.63 -14.17
N ASN A 22 -2.53 7.41 -14.59
CA ASN A 22 -3.53 6.57 -13.95
C ASN A 22 -2.86 5.43 -13.20
N VAL A 23 -3.39 5.12 -12.02
CA VAL A 23 -3.00 3.97 -11.21
C VAL A 23 -4.13 2.95 -11.33
N GLN A 24 -3.87 1.85 -12.03
CA GLN A 24 -4.87 0.79 -12.17
C GLN A 24 -4.92 -0.10 -10.94
N GLN A 25 -3.76 -0.35 -10.31
CA GLN A 25 -3.63 -1.20 -9.12
C GLN A 25 -2.31 -0.90 -8.41
N PHE A 26 -2.26 -1.14 -7.10
CA PHE A 26 -1.00 -1.20 -6.35
C PHE A 26 -0.97 -2.41 -5.42
N GLU A 27 0.23 -2.93 -5.18
CA GLU A 27 0.49 -4.02 -4.26
C GLU A 27 1.03 -3.48 -2.94
N VAL A 28 0.47 -3.95 -1.82
CA VAL A 28 0.94 -3.60 -0.48
C VAL A 28 1.65 -4.79 0.15
N THR A 29 2.89 -4.57 0.59
CA THR A 29 3.65 -5.50 1.43
C THR A 29 3.90 -4.88 2.79
N PHE A 30 3.56 -5.60 3.85
CA PHE A 30 3.78 -5.22 5.23
C PHE A 30 5.05 -5.87 5.75
N TYR A 31 5.85 -5.09 6.47
CA TYR A 31 7.05 -5.55 7.15
C TYR A 31 6.92 -5.29 8.65
N SER A 32 7.44 -6.20 9.45
CA SER A 32 7.61 -6.00 10.89
C SER A 32 8.69 -4.95 11.17
N PRO A 33 8.75 -4.40 12.39
CA PRO A 33 9.84 -3.50 12.80
C PRO A 33 11.25 -4.09 12.63
N HIS A 34 11.36 -5.41 12.53
CA HIS A 34 12.62 -6.13 12.34
C HIS A 34 12.91 -6.48 10.87
N GLY A 35 12.09 -6.00 9.92
CA GLY A 35 12.27 -6.22 8.49
C GLY A 35 11.75 -7.55 7.95
N ASN A 36 11.11 -8.38 8.78
CA ASN A 36 10.46 -9.61 8.29
C ASN A 36 9.15 -9.28 7.59
N LYS A 37 8.90 -9.89 6.42
CA LYS A 37 7.63 -9.77 5.67
C LYS A 37 6.49 -10.36 6.51
N ILE A 38 5.37 -9.65 6.60
CA ILE A 38 4.19 -10.06 7.37
C ILE A 38 3.15 -10.74 6.47
N ASN A 39 2.99 -10.29 5.22
CA ASN A 39 2.07 -10.90 4.26
C ASN A 39 2.86 -11.60 3.14
N ASP A 40 2.75 -12.92 3.06
CA ASP A 40 3.40 -13.68 1.99
C ASP A 40 2.85 -13.30 0.62
N ILE A 41 1.53 -13.08 0.53
CA ILE A 41 0.84 -12.62 -0.68
C ILE A 41 0.59 -11.10 -0.56
N PRO A 42 1.03 -10.28 -1.53
CA PRO A 42 0.72 -8.86 -1.56
C PRO A 42 -0.79 -8.61 -1.57
N ILE A 43 -1.24 -7.62 -0.82
CA ILE A 43 -2.65 -7.20 -0.86
C ILE A 43 -2.81 -6.27 -2.07
N LEU A 44 -3.78 -6.59 -2.92
CA LEU A 44 -4.17 -5.76 -4.04
C LEU A 44 -5.20 -4.73 -3.58
N SER A 45 -5.10 -3.50 -4.09
CA SER A 45 -6.14 -2.50 -3.90
C SER A 45 -7.48 -2.98 -4.50
N ASP A 46 -8.56 -2.87 -3.74
CA ASP A 46 -9.92 -3.09 -4.25
C ASP A 46 -10.25 -2.06 -5.34
N SER A 47 -11.00 -2.49 -6.36
CA SER A 47 -11.43 -1.65 -7.49
C SER A 47 -12.70 -0.86 -7.18
#